data_AF-B6BCR8-F1
#
_entry.id   AF-B6BCR8-F1
#
_cell.length_a   1.000
_cell.length_b   1.000
_cell.length_c   1.000
_cell.angle_alpha   90.00
_cell.angle_beta   90.00
_cell.angle_gamma   90.00
#
_symmetry.space_group_name_H-M   'P 1'
#
loop_
_entity.id
_entity.type
_entity.pdbx_description
1 polymer ?
#
loop_
_entity_poly.entity_id
_entity_poly.type
_entity_poly.pdbx_seq_one_letter_code
_entity_poly.pdbx_strand_id
1 'polypeptide(L)'
;MLTAAHCLYDSRTKAPIDPTTIEFLAGWRNGRASAYRSVRRAVQHPAYVYDGELSTGRVRNDIALLQLQRPIRNTTVTPFETDERPRKGAKIGVVSYAHDRSEAPSLQEVCAVMARQQGVLVMSCDVDFGSSGAPVFSFEGGTPRIVSVISAKAEVSGERVSLGSALAEELTLLQAQLTGVATGGRLPPGVGRVRVGEGRSSSGAKFIRQ
;
A
#
# COMPACT_ATOMS: atom_id res chain seq x y z
N MET A 1 0.21 -3.97 6.19
CA MET A 1 -0.24 -2.56 6.19
C MET A 1 -0.49 -2.15 4.76
N LEU A 2 -1.60 -1.47 4.49
CA LEU A 2 -1.97 -0.95 3.17
C LEU A 2 -1.51 0.52 3.06
N THR A 3 -0.99 0.91 1.90
CA THR A 3 -0.54 2.28 1.60
C THR A 3 -0.50 2.52 0.07
N ALA A 4 -0.14 3.74 -0.36
CA ALA A 4 0.15 4.06 -1.76
C ALA A 4 1.57 3.62 -2.15
N ALA A 5 1.76 3.20 -3.41
CA ALA A 5 3.07 2.74 -3.89
C ALA A 5 4.08 3.89 -3.99
N HIS A 6 3.63 5.09 -4.35
CA HIS A 6 4.49 6.27 -4.44
C HIS A 6 5.14 6.66 -3.11
N CYS A 7 4.58 6.23 -1.98
CA CYS A 7 5.20 6.43 -0.66
C CYS A 7 6.50 5.65 -0.48
N LEU A 8 6.81 4.71 -1.37
CA LEU A 8 8.04 3.93 -1.39
C LEU A 8 9.14 4.58 -2.22
N TYR A 9 8.95 5.83 -2.65
CA TYR A 9 9.88 6.57 -3.47
C TYR A 9 10.18 7.94 -2.87
N ASP A 10 11.43 8.35 -2.96
CA ASP A 10 11.84 9.70 -2.62
C ASP A 10 11.38 10.66 -3.72
N SER A 11 10.64 11.71 -3.34
CA SER A 11 10.00 12.62 -4.31
C SER A 11 10.98 13.51 -5.08
N ARG A 12 12.20 13.72 -4.56
CA ARG A 12 13.23 14.54 -5.21
C ARG A 12 14.08 13.73 -6.17
N THR A 13 14.58 12.59 -5.69
CA THR A 13 15.53 11.73 -6.41
C THR A 13 14.85 10.67 -7.26
N LYS A 14 13.56 10.42 -7.02
CA LYS A 14 12.77 9.32 -7.60
C LYS A 14 13.33 7.93 -7.27
N ALA A 15 14.27 7.84 -6.33
CA ALA A 15 14.87 6.58 -5.92
C ALA A 15 13.90 5.80 -5.02
N PRO A 16 13.89 4.45 -5.11
CA PRO A 16 13.16 3.63 -4.16
C PRO A 16 13.74 3.79 -2.75
N ILE A 17 12.85 3.89 -1.77
CA ILE A 17 13.18 3.91 -0.33
C ILE A 17 13.39 2.47 0.13
N ASP A 18 14.45 2.22 0.90
CA ASP A 18 14.65 0.93 1.56
C ASP A 18 13.50 0.68 2.56
N PRO A 19 12.65 -0.35 2.34
CA PRO A 19 11.52 -0.63 3.21
C PRO A 19 11.93 -0.84 4.68
N THR A 20 13.15 -1.31 4.94
CA THR A 20 13.62 -1.60 6.31
C THR A 20 13.86 -0.34 7.15
N THR A 21 13.93 0.82 6.50
CA THR A 21 14.05 2.13 7.17
C THR A 21 12.69 2.72 7.55
N ILE A 22 11.59 2.12 7.10
CA ILE A 22 10.23 2.59 7.36
C ILE A 22 9.73 2.09 8.71
N GLU A 23 9.19 3.01 9.52
CA GLU A 23 8.51 2.71 10.78
C GLU A 23 7.00 2.98 10.68
N PHE A 24 6.20 2.00 11.09
CA PHE A 24 4.76 2.13 11.24
C PHE A 24 4.36 2.42 12.69
N LEU A 25 3.66 3.54 12.88
CA LEU A 25 3.19 4.05 14.17
C LEU A 25 1.69 3.76 14.33
N ALA A 26 1.37 2.61 14.90
CA ALA A 26 -0.01 2.18 15.05
C ALA A 26 -0.71 2.94 16.20
N GLY A 27 -1.88 3.52 15.92
CA GLY A 27 -2.63 4.30 16.91
C GLY A 27 -1.89 5.56 17.37
N TRP A 28 -1.17 6.22 16.45
CA TRP A 28 -0.46 7.48 16.72
C TRP A 28 -1.45 8.61 17.04
N ARG A 29 -1.33 9.17 18.24
CA ARG A 29 -2.09 10.34 18.69
C ARG A 29 -1.35 11.05 19.81
N ASN A 30 -1.31 12.39 19.75
CA ASN A 30 -0.71 13.25 20.76
C ASN A 30 0.76 12.88 21.08
N GLY A 31 1.58 12.65 20.05
CA GLY A 31 3.00 12.31 20.24
C GLY A 31 3.31 10.88 20.68
N ARG A 32 2.32 9.97 20.69
CA ARG A 32 2.52 8.58 21.12
C ARG A 32 1.79 7.57 20.25
N ALA A 33 2.48 6.48 19.90
CA ALA A 33 1.87 5.32 19.26
C ALA A 33 1.49 4.26 20.31
N SER A 34 0.44 3.52 20.01
CA SER A 34 0.10 2.28 20.74
C SER A 34 1.08 1.15 20.42
N ALA A 35 1.67 1.16 19.22
CA ALA A 35 2.72 0.23 18.83
C ALA A 35 3.62 0.81 17.73
N TYR A 36 4.92 0.56 17.85
CA TYR A 36 5.95 0.91 16.87
C TYR A 36 6.39 -0.36 16.14
N ARG A 37 6.42 -0.35 14.80
CA ARG A 37 6.80 -1.52 14.00
C ARG A 37 7.65 -1.13 12.80
N SER A 38 8.88 -1.65 12.76
CA SER A 38 9.69 -1.64 11.54
C SER A 38 9.04 -2.51 10.46
N VAL A 39 9.21 -2.10 9.21
CA VAL A 39 8.78 -2.85 8.03
C VAL A 39 9.89 -3.85 7.63
N ARG A 40 9.50 -5.09 7.35
CA ARG A 40 10.40 -6.16 6.89
C ARG A 40 10.59 -6.13 5.38
N ARG A 41 9.51 -5.89 4.64
CA ARG A 41 9.52 -5.76 3.18
C ARG A 41 8.29 -5.00 2.70
N ALA A 42 8.41 -4.39 1.53
CA ALA A 42 7.31 -3.79 0.80
C ALA A 42 7.05 -4.58 -0.49
N VAL A 43 5.78 -4.61 -0.90
CA VAL A 43 5.34 -5.13 -2.19
C VAL A 43 4.41 -4.09 -2.79
N GLN A 44 4.69 -3.66 -4.01
CA GLN A 44 3.86 -2.70 -4.76
C GLN A 44 3.27 -3.36 -6.00
N HIS A 45 2.25 -2.74 -6.58
CA HIS A 45 1.64 -3.26 -7.80
C HIS A 45 2.70 -3.38 -8.92
N PRO A 46 2.80 -4.53 -9.63
CA PRO A 46 3.88 -4.77 -10.59
C PRO A 46 3.84 -3.83 -11.81
N ALA A 47 2.66 -3.30 -12.13
CA ALA A 47 2.48 -2.29 -13.17
C ALA A 47 2.58 -0.84 -12.65
N TYR A 48 3.01 -0.64 -11.40
CA TYR A 48 3.26 0.70 -10.86
C TYR A 48 4.61 1.23 -11.34
N VAL A 49 4.61 2.47 -11.85
CA VAL A 49 5.81 3.19 -12.29
C VAL A 49 5.82 4.57 -11.64
N TYR A 50 6.96 4.91 -11.03
CA TYR A 50 7.20 6.23 -10.44
C TYR A 50 8.01 7.12 -11.41
N ASP A 51 7.34 7.63 -12.44
CA ASP A 51 7.92 8.53 -13.45
C ASP A 51 7.73 10.02 -13.12
N GLY A 52 6.76 10.33 -12.25
CA GLY A 52 6.40 11.69 -11.85
C GLY A 52 5.26 12.28 -12.67
N GLU A 53 4.74 11.56 -13.67
CA GLU A 53 3.60 11.99 -14.47
C GLU A 53 2.29 11.51 -13.83
N LEU A 54 1.21 12.28 -13.95
CA LEU A 54 -0.11 11.84 -13.49
C LEU A 54 -0.85 11.18 -14.65
N SER A 55 -1.16 9.89 -14.51
CA SER A 55 -1.98 9.15 -15.47
C SER A 55 -2.97 8.24 -14.75
N THR A 56 -4.07 7.89 -15.42
CA THR A 56 -5.08 6.95 -14.87
C THR A 56 -4.44 5.61 -14.50
N GLY A 57 -3.53 5.09 -15.34
CA GLY A 57 -2.82 3.84 -15.08
C GLY A 57 -1.94 3.93 -13.83
N ARG A 58 -1.22 5.06 -13.66
CA ARG A 58 -0.39 5.27 -12.46
C ARG A 58 -1.23 5.31 -11.19
N VAL A 59 -2.33 6.06 -11.18
CA VAL A 59 -3.23 6.17 -10.02
C VAL A 59 -3.88 4.82 -9.71
N ARG A 60 -4.35 4.09 -10.74
CA ARG A 60 -4.95 2.76 -10.57
C ARG A 60 -4.00 1.82 -9.85
N ASN A 61 -2.72 1.84 -10.23
CA ASN A 61 -1.70 0.93 -9.72
C ASN A 61 -0.98 1.48 -8.48
N ASP A 62 -1.36 2.65 -7.96
CA ASP A 62 -0.67 3.31 -6.84
C ASP A 62 -1.04 2.71 -5.49
N ILE A 63 -0.72 1.44 -5.31
CA ILE A 63 -1.07 0.63 -4.15
C ILE A 63 0.09 -0.29 -3.77
N ALA A 64 0.35 -0.38 -2.47
CA ALA A 64 1.38 -1.22 -1.90
C ALA A 64 0.96 -1.82 -0.56
N LEU A 65 1.56 -2.97 -0.25
CA LEU A 65 1.48 -3.62 1.05
C LEU A 65 2.85 -3.67 1.72
N LEU A 66 2.90 -3.23 2.98
CA LEU A 66 4.06 -3.35 3.84
C LEU A 66 3.87 -4.51 4.82
N GLN A 67 4.84 -5.43 4.83
CA GLN A 67 4.91 -6.50 5.81
C GLN A 67 5.63 -6.00 7.04
N LEU A 68 4.95 -5.97 8.18
CA LEU A 68 5.56 -5.61 9.46
C LEU A 68 6.53 -6.72 9.90
N GLN A 69 7.65 -6.35 10.53
CA GLN A 69 8.64 -7.30 11.03
C GLN A 69 8.08 -8.17 12.16
N ARG A 70 7.19 -7.61 12.98
CA ARG A 70 6.47 -8.32 14.05
C ARG A 70 4.98 -7.98 13.99
N PRO A 71 4.09 -8.93 14.30
CA PRO A 71 2.67 -8.64 14.40
C PRO A 71 2.38 -7.62 15.51
N ILE A 72 1.26 -6.92 15.39
CA ILE A 72 0.68 -6.11 16.47
C ILE A 72 -0.31 -7.04 17.19
N ARG A 73 0.02 -7.41 18.43
CA ARG A 73 -0.76 -8.35 19.26
C ARG A 73 -1.33 -7.64 20.50
N ASN A 74 -1.84 -6.42 20.35
CA ASN A 74 -2.55 -5.73 21.41
C ASN A 74 -4.04 -5.63 21.02
N THR A 75 -4.92 -5.59 22.03
CA THR A 75 -6.37 -5.41 21.82
C THR A 75 -6.75 -3.96 21.54
N THR A 76 -5.79 -3.03 21.67
CA THR A 76 -5.99 -1.59 21.50
C THR A 76 -6.01 -1.16 20.03
N VAL A 77 -5.43 -1.95 19.12
CA VAL A 77 -5.37 -1.64 17.69
C VAL A 77 -5.97 -2.79 16.89
N THR A 78 -7.19 -2.58 16.40
CA THR A 78 -7.88 -3.53 15.52
C THR A 78 -7.68 -3.11 14.07
N PRO A 79 -7.19 -4.00 13.18
CA PRO A 79 -7.14 -3.72 11.75
C PRO A 79 -8.54 -3.50 11.18
N PHE A 80 -8.69 -2.51 10.30
CA PHE A 80 -9.92 -2.35 9.54
C PHE A 80 -10.00 -3.39 8.42
N GLU A 81 -11.20 -3.92 8.21
CA GLU A 81 -11.49 -4.76 7.05
C GLU A 81 -11.51 -3.92 5.77
N THR A 82 -11.25 -4.56 4.64
CA THR A 82 -11.37 -3.95 3.32
C THR A 82 -12.71 -4.33 2.69
N ASP A 83 -13.22 -3.46 1.84
CA ASP A 83 -14.41 -3.74 1.03
C ASP A 83 -14.17 -3.31 -0.41
N GLU A 84 -15.05 -3.81 -1.28
CA GLU A 84 -15.02 -3.51 -2.69
C GLU A 84 -15.64 -2.16 -3.03
N ARG A 85 -15.49 -1.85 -4.31
CA ARG A 85 -15.57 -0.54 -4.92
C ARG A 85 -16.92 0.15 -4.59
N PRO A 86 -16.92 1.28 -3.88
CA PRO A 86 -18.12 2.03 -3.52
C PRO A 86 -18.81 2.59 -4.77
N ARG A 87 -20.13 2.73 -4.75
CA ARG A 87 -20.89 3.25 -5.90
C ARG A 87 -20.72 4.78 -6.02
N LYS A 88 -20.95 5.32 -7.21
CA LYS A 88 -21.09 6.78 -7.38
C LYS A 88 -22.17 7.30 -6.43
N GLY A 89 -21.89 8.41 -5.76
CA GLY A 89 -22.76 9.00 -4.73
C GLY A 89 -22.61 8.38 -3.33
N ALA A 90 -21.81 7.31 -3.17
CA ALA A 90 -21.54 6.76 -1.86
C ALA A 90 -20.84 7.79 -0.97
N LYS A 91 -21.30 7.89 0.29
CA LYS A 91 -20.66 8.69 1.33
C LYS A 91 -19.42 7.96 1.82
N ILE A 92 -18.31 8.67 1.86
CA ILE A 92 -17.01 8.15 2.25
C ILE A 92 -16.31 9.13 3.18
N GLY A 93 -15.32 8.64 3.91
CA GLY A 93 -14.48 9.48 4.74
C GLY A 93 -13.00 9.17 4.58
N VAL A 94 -12.15 10.16 4.85
CA VAL A 94 -10.69 10.01 4.79
C VAL A 94 -10.10 10.34 6.15
N VAL A 95 -9.23 9.47 6.65
CA VAL A 95 -8.42 9.73 7.85
C VAL A 95 -6.99 10.01 7.42
N SER A 96 -6.51 11.23 7.64
CA SER A 96 -5.14 11.61 7.28
C SER A 96 -4.42 12.33 8.42
N TYR A 97 -3.09 12.25 8.36
CA TYR A 97 -2.16 13.06 9.16
C TYR A 97 -1.63 14.14 8.22
N ALA A 98 -2.40 15.22 8.05
CA ALA A 98 -2.00 16.34 7.20
C ALA A 98 -0.74 17.03 7.78
N HIS A 99 0.00 17.75 6.93
CA HIS A 99 1.27 18.38 7.30
C HIS A 99 1.17 19.32 8.53
N ASP A 100 0.05 20.02 8.68
CA ASP A 100 -0.25 20.92 9.79
C ASP A 100 -0.71 20.20 11.07
N ARG A 101 -0.95 18.88 11.00
CA ARG A 101 -1.51 18.04 12.08
C ARG A 101 -0.85 16.65 12.15
N SER A 102 0.48 16.60 12.13
CA SER A 102 1.24 15.34 12.23
C SER A 102 0.99 14.55 13.53
N GLU A 103 0.54 15.23 14.59
CA GLU A 103 0.35 14.66 15.92
C GLU A 103 -1.06 14.13 16.20
N ALA A 104 -2.05 14.46 15.37
CA ALA A 104 -3.44 14.03 15.56
C ALA A 104 -4.12 13.76 14.22
N PRO A 105 -4.64 12.53 13.99
CA PRO A 105 -5.35 12.25 12.76
C PRO A 105 -6.63 13.08 12.70
N SER A 106 -6.94 13.63 11.54
CA SER A 106 -8.24 14.25 11.26
C SER A 106 -9.05 13.35 10.35
N LEU A 107 -10.29 13.11 10.74
CA LEU A 107 -11.27 12.42 9.92
C LEU A 107 -12.14 13.47 9.21
N GLN A 108 -12.15 13.42 7.88
CA GLN A 108 -13.13 14.13 7.06
C GLN A 108 -14.25 13.13 6.71
N GLU A 109 -15.40 13.21 7.38
CA GLU A 109 -16.50 12.24 7.21
C GLU A 109 -17.45 12.53 6.02
N VAL A 110 -17.36 13.73 5.43
CA VAL A 110 -18.38 14.22 4.49
C VAL A 110 -17.79 14.48 3.10
N CYS A 111 -17.28 13.43 2.46
CA CYS A 111 -17.02 13.45 1.02
C CYS A 111 -17.79 12.33 0.29
N ALA A 112 -17.80 12.41 -1.04
CA ALA A 112 -18.57 11.50 -1.87
C ALA A 112 -17.75 10.98 -3.04
N VAL A 113 -18.10 9.77 -3.50
CA VAL A 113 -17.59 9.22 -4.76
C VAL A 113 -18.27 9.94 -5.91
N MET A 114 -17.52 10.75 -6.65
CA MET A 114 -18.02 11.50 -7.80
C MET A 114 -18.09 10.64 -9.05
N ALA A 115 -17.07 9.81 -9.25
CA ALA A 115 -16.97 8.91 -10.40
C ALA A 115 -16.07 7.71 -10.09
N ARG A 116 -16.21 6.68 -10.92
CA ARG A 116 -15.32 5.53 -10.97
C ARG A 116 -14.97 5.23 -12.40
N GLN A 117 -13.69 5.16 -12.70
CA GLN A 117 -13.22 4.91 -14.06
C GLN A 117 -11.96 4.07 -14.02
N GLN A 118 -11.98 2.92 -14.72
CA GLN A 118 -10.79 2.10 -14.95
C GLN A 118 -9.99 1.76 -13.66
N GLY A 119 -10.67 1.46 -12.55
CA GLY A 119 -10.02 1.14 -11.27
C GLY A 119 -9.55 2.36 -10.47
N VAL A 120 -9.87 3.58 -10.90
CA VAL A 120 -9.66 4.83 -10.15
C VAL A 120 -10.97 5.32 -9.56
N LEU A 121 -10.93 5.72 -8.28
CA LEU A 121 -12.00 6.46 -7.62
C LEU A 121 -11.71 7.96 -7.71
N VAL A 122 -12.70 8.72 -8.17
CA VAL A 122 -12.70 10.19 -8.13
C VAL A 122 -13.61 10.62 -6.99
N MET A 123 -13.09 11.42 -6.07
CA MET A 123 -13.73 11.73 -4.81
C MET A 123 -13.69 13.24 -4.54
N SER A 124 -14.73 13.75 -3.90
CA SER A 124 -14.81 15.16 -3.48
C SER A 124 -14.09 15.44 -2.16
N CYS A 125 -13.24 14.53 -1.67
CA CYS A 125 -12.52 14.71 -0.40
C CYS A 125 -11.45 15.78 -0.55
N ASP A 126 -11.37 16.67 0.44
CA ASP A 126 -10.38 17.75 0.48
C ASP A 126 -9.14 17.21 1.19
N VAL A 127 -8.19 16.72 0.42
CA VAL A 127 -6.98 16.10 0.94
C VAL A 127 -5.80 17.05 0.76
N ASP A 128 -4.96 17.15 1.79
CA ASP A 128 -3.74 17.96 1.78
C ASP A 128 -2.48 17.14 1.54
N PHE A 129 -1.34 17.83 1.32
CA PHE A 129 -0.03 17.18 1.28
C PHE A 129 0.17 16.36 2.57
N GLY A 130 0.70 15.14 2.43
CA GLY A 130 0.80 14.17 3.53
C GLY A 130 -0.39 13.20 3.64
N SER A 131 -1.48 13.40 2.86
CA SER A 131 -2.60 12.45 2.83
C SER A 131 -2.34 11.23 1.94
N SER A 132 -1.20 11.16 1.25
CA SER A 132 -0.81 10.03 0.43
C SER A 132 -0.82 8.72 1.21
N GLY A 133 -1.44 7.69 0.66
CA GLY A 133 -1.61 6.39 1.33
C GLY A 133 -2.66 6.40 2.45
N ALA A 134 -3.33 7.52 2.71
CA ALA A 134 -4.42 7.58 3.68
C ALA A 134 -5.57 6.64 3.27
N PRO A 135 -6.14 5.87 4.21
CA PRO A 135 -7.28 5.03 3.93
C PRO A 135 -8.55 5.86 3.68
N VAL A 136 -9.28 5.47 2.64
CA VAL A 136 -10.65 5.93 2.37
C VAL A 136 -11.61 4.89 2.92
N PHE A 137 -12.55 5.32 3.75
CA PHE A 137 -13.54 4.47 4.40
C PHE A 137 -14.92 4.61 3.76
N SER A 138 -15.60 3.48 3.59
CA SER A 138 -17.04 3.42 3.49
C SER A 138 -17.64 3.15 4.87
N PHE A 139 -18.80 3.75 5.15
CA PHE A 139 -19.58 3.53 6.36
C PHE A 139 -20.88 2.74 6.08
N GLU A 140 -21.03 2.23 4.85
CA GLU A 140 -22.15 1.37 4.48
C GLU A 140 -22.16 0.10 5.36
N GLY A 141 -23.34 -0.30 5.83
CA GLY A 141 -23.48 -1.44 6.74
C GLY A 141 -23.04 -1.18 8.19
N GLY A 142 -22.77 0.09 8.57
CA GLY A 142 -22.54 0.50 9.96
C GLY A 142 -21.17 0.14 10.54
N THR A 143 -20.31 -0.55 9.78
CA THR A 143 -18.92 -0.85 10.15
C THR A 143 -17.99 -0.18 9.15
N PRO A 144 -17.01 0.62 9.58
CA PRO A 144 -16.08 1.27 8.66
C PRO A 144 -15.18 0.24 7.96
N ARG A 145 -15.14 0.31 6.63
CA ARG A 145 -14.31 -0.57 5.78
C ARG A 145 -13.46 0.25 4.83
N ILE A 146 -12.20 -0.13 4.65
CA ILE A 146 -11.31 0.55 3.71
C ILE A 146 -11.69 0.15 2.29
N VAL A 147 -11.95 1.13 1.42
CA VAL A 147 -12.37 0.93 0.03
C VAL A 147 -11.39 1.47 -1.01
N SER A 148 -10.44 2.32 -0.58
CA SER A 148 -9.43 2.95 -1.43
C SER A 148 -8.28 3.50 -0.58
N VAL A 149 -7.18 3.84 -1.23
CA VAL A 149 -6.09 4.65 -0.66
C VAL A 149 -5.92 5.93 -1.48
N ILE A 150 -5.67 7.05 -0.80
CA ILE A 150 -5.40 8.33 -1.47
C ILE A 150 -4.07 8.23 -2.25
N SER A 151 -4.13 8.52 -3.54
CA SER A 151 -2.99 8.46 -4.46
C SER A 151 -2.55 9.85 -4.90
N ALA A 152 -3.49 10.65 -5.43
CA ALA A 152 -3.18 11.94 -6.04
C ALA A 152 -4.31 12.94 -5.88
N LYS A 153 -4.00 14.20 -6.19
CA LYS A 153 -4.98 15.26 -6.40
C LYS A 153 -5.12 15.55 -7.88
N ALA A 154 -6.29 15.97 -8.31
CA ALA A 154 -6.55 16.41 -9.68
C ALA A 154 -7.61 17.52 -9.69
N GLU A 155 -7.90 18.02 -10.88
CA GLU A 155 -9.00 18.94 -11.13
C GLU A 155 -9.91 18.37 -12.22
N VAL A 156 -11.21 18.40 -11.99
CA VAL A 156 -12.23 17.96 -12.96
C VAL A 156 -13.24 19.09 -13.10
N SER A 157 -13.37 19.63 -14.31
CA SER A 157 -14.33 20.71 -14.60
C SER A 157 -14.18 21.94 -13.67
N GLY A 158 -12.95 22.29 -13.27
CA GLY A 158 -12.67 23.40 -12.36
C GLY A 158 -12.79 23.07 -10.87
N GLU A 159 -13.19 21.84 -10.52
CA GLU A 159 -13.33 21.39 -9.13
C GLU A 159 -12.14 20.53 -8.70
N ARG A 160 -11.55 20.84 -7.54
CA ARG A 160 -10.49 20.03 -6.94
C ARG A 160 -11.06 18.69 -6.48
N VAL A 161 -10.43 17.61 -6.90
CA VAL A 161 -10.81 16.25 -6.54
C VAL A 161 -9.61 15.46 -6.01
N SER A 162 -9.90 14.46 -5.20
CA SER A 162 -8.94 13.44 -4.80
C SER A 162 -9.13 12.17 -5.62
N LEU A 163 -8.01 11.52 -5.93
CA LEU A 163 -7.96 10.28 -6.67
C LEU A 163 -7.41 9.16 -5.78
N GLY A 164 -7.99 7.98 -5.90
CA GLY A 164 -7.50 6.79 -5.18
C GLY A 164 -7.58 5.52 -6.01
N SER A 165 -6.71 4.57 -5.66
CA SER A 165 -6.68 3.23 -6.24
C SER A 165 -7.81 2.38 -5.64
N ALA A 166 -8.62 1.75 -6.50
CA ALA A 166 -9.60 0.77 -6.07
C ALA A 166 -8.92 -0.48 -5.49
N LEU A 167 -9.39 -0.98 -4.34
CA LEU A 167 -8.73 -2.08 -3.62
C LEU A 167 -9.08 -3.50 -4.11
N ALA A 168 -9.80 -3.68 -5.22
CA ALA A 168 -10.38 -5.00 -5.55
C ALA A 168 -9.32 -6.05 -5.97
N GLU A 169 -9.13 -6.23 -7.28
CA GLU A 169 -8.19 -7.22 -7.84
C GLU A 169 -6.75 -6.90 -7.45
N GLU A 170 -6.45 -5.61 -7.33
CA GLU A 170 -5.13 -5.06 -7.04
C GLU A 170 -4.64 -5.47 -5.64
N LEU A 171 -5.51 -5.45 -4.62
CA LEU A 171 -5.13 -5.89 -3.27
C LEU A 171 -4.90 -7.40 -3.19
N THR A 172 -5.77 -8.18 -3.85
CA THR A 172 -5.67 -9.64 -3.89
C THR A 172 -4.34 -10.08 -4.49
N LEU A 173 -3.91 -9.43 -5.58
CA LEU A 173 -2.60 -9.64 -6.20
C LEU A 173 -1.45 -9.39 -5.22
N LEU A 174 -1.49 -8.28 -4.48
CA LEU A 174 -0.44 -7.92 -3.52
C LEU A 174 -0.39 -8.88 -2.33
N GLN A 175 -1.54 -9.32 -1.84
CA GLN A 175 -1.62 -10.32 -0.77
C GLN A 175 -1.00 -11.67 -1.21
N ALA A 176 -1.26 -12.08 -2.46
CA ALA A 176 -0.62 -13.27 -3.04
C ALA A 176 0.91 -13.11 -3.14
N GLN A 177 1.41 -11.94 -3.53
CA GLN A 177 2.86 -11.67 -3.58
C GLN A 177 3.52 -11.63 -2.18
N LEU A 178 2.77 -11.22 -1.15
CA LEU A 178 3.23 -11.26 0.25
C LEU A 178 3.22 -12.66 0.87
N THR A 179 2.44 -13.59 0.34
CA THR A 179 2.43 -14.99 0.80
C THR A 179 3.34 -15.87 -0.06
N GLY A 180 3.59 -15.48 -1.31
CA GLY A 180 4.59 -16.07 -2.17
C GLY A 180 6.02 -15.95 -1.60
N VAL A 181 6.80 -17.01 -1.77
CA VAL A 181 8.25 -16.98 -1.55
C VAL A 181 8.83 -15.90 -2.47
N ALA A 182 9.67 -15.01 -1.92
CA ALA A 182 10.31 -13.97 -2.71
C ALA A 182 11.17 -14.59 -3.82
N THR A 183 10.63 -14.67 -5.03
CA THR A 183 11.32 -15.19 -6.23
C THR A 183 12.40 -14.23 -6.77
N GLY A 184 12.65 -13.12 -6.07
CA GLY A 184 13.58 -12.06 -6.48
C GLY A 184 14.83 -11.90 -5.60
N GLY A 185 15.09 -12.80 -4.65
CA GLY A 185 16.38 -12.79 -3.96
C GLY A 185 17.50 -13.17 -4.93
N ARG A 186 18.40 -12.23 -5.25
CA ARG A 186 19.67 -12.55 -5.91
C ARG A 186 20.35 -13.62 -5.04
N LEU A 187 20.45 -14.84 -5.58
CA LEU A 187 21.16 -15.92 -4.90
C LEU A 187 22.59 -15.42 -4.55
N PRO A 188 23.16 -15.84 -3.40
CA PRO A 188 24.54 -15.54 -3.08
C PRO A 188 25.45 -15.94 -4.26
N PRO A 189 26.52 -15.18 -4.56
CA PRO A 189 27.47 -15.58 -5.58
C PRO A 189 27.97 -17.01 -5.26
N GLY A 190 27.74 -17.95 -6.18
CA GLY A 190 28.12 -19.35 -6.04
C GLY A 190 26.96 -20.37 -6.07
N VAL A 191 25.69 -19.95 -6.01
CA VAL A 191 24.55 -20.88 -6.13
C VAL A 191 24.00 -20.88 -7.56
N GLY A 192 24.41 -21.88 -8.35
CA GLY A 192 23.87 -22.12 -9.69
C GLY A 192 22.47 -22.76 -9.63
N ARG A 193 21.58 -22.37 -10.56
CA ARG A 193 20.33 -23.12 -10.80
C ARG A 193 20.68 -24.48 -11.40
N VAL A 194 20.29 -25.56 -10.74
CA VAL A 194 20.29 -26.88 -11.36
C VAL A 194 19.17 -26.90 -12.40
N ARG A 195 19.54 -26.85 -13.69
CA ARG A 195 18.64 -27.19 -14.79
C ARG A 195 18.60 -28.71 -14.90
N VAL A 196 17.46 -29.31 -14.59
CA VAL A 196 17.25 -30.75 -14.77
C VAL A 196 17.02 -30.98 -16.27
N GLY A 197 18.02 -31.51 -16.97
CA GLY A 197 17.89 -31.82 -18.41
C GLY A 197 19.18 -32.05 -19.21
N GLU A 198 20.37 -31.70 -18.71
CA GLU A 198 21.63 -31.90 -19.46
C GLU A 198 22.58 -32.87 -18.75
N GLY A 199 23.10 -33.82 -19.52
CA GLY A 199 23.89 -34.95 -19.06
C GLY A 199 25.34 -34.62 -18.67
N ARG A 200 25.71 -35.14 -17.50
CA ARG A 200 27.04 -35.59 -17.00
C ARG A 200 28.23 -34.60 -17.08
N SER A 201 28.74 -34.24 -15.89
CA SER A 201 30.04 -34.76 -15.44
C SER A 201 30.11 -34.81 -13.90
N SER A 202 30.97 -35.69 -13.41
CA SER A 202 31.11 -36.24 -12.06
C SER A 202 31.40 -35.23 -10.94
N SER A 203 30.64 -35.33 -9.86
CA SER A 203 31.06 -34.91 -8.51
C SER A 203 30.30 -35.76 -7.50
N GLY A 204 31.04 -36.67 -6.83
CA GLY A 204 30.50 -37.64 -5.88
C GLY A 204 30.03 -36.96 -4.60
N ALA A 205 28.76 -37.17 -4.24
CA ALA A 205 28.26 -36.84 -2.90
C ALA A 205 28.63 -37.98 -1.94
N LYS A 206 29.44 -37.66 -0.93
CA LYS A 206 29.80 -38.55 0.18
C LYS A 206 28.74 -38.37 1.28
N PHE A 207 27.91 -39.39 1.51
CA PHE A 207 26.96 -39.42 2.61
C PHE A 207 27.67 -39.94 3.87
N ILE A 208 27.65 -39.14 4.94
CA ILE A 208 27.98 -39.60 6.29
C ILE A 208 26.66 -40.03 6.93
N ARG A 209 26.57 -41.30 7.34
CA ARG A 209 25.53 -41.80 8.24
C ARG A 209 25.93 -41.47 9.68
N GLN A 210 24.97 -41.00 10.46
CA GLN A 210 24.92 -41.30 11.89
C GLN A 210 24.08 -42.57 12.08
#